data_AF-A0A2C5IVJ3-F1
#
_entry.id   AF-A0A2C5IVJ3-F1
#
_cell.length_a   1.000
_cell.length_b   1.000
_cell.length_c   1.000
_cell.angle_alpha   90.00
_cell.angle_beta   90.00
_cell.angle_gamma   90.00
#
_symmetry.space_group_name_H-M   'P 1'
#
loop_
_entity.id
_entity.type
_entity.pdbx_description
1 polymer ?
#
loop_
_entity_poly.entity_id
_entity_poly.type
_entity_poly.pdbx_seq_one_letter_code
_entity_poly.pdbx_strand_id
1 'polypeptide(L)' 'MTDVYIMQPFDKREFAKTEILLTSKVTEILGISRARMNALLKTGQINTSIFLREGWLKDME' A
#
# COMPACT_ATOMS: atom_id res chain seq x y z
N MET A 1 34.12 2.36 14.31
CA MET A 1 32.85 2.35 15.06
C MET A 1 31.84 1.75 14.11
N THR A 2 31.42 0.52 14.36
CA THR A 2 30.54 -0.23 13.44
C THR A 2 29.11 0.03 13.89
N ASP A 3 28.35 0.80 13.13
CA ASP A 3 26.94 1.05 13.44
C ASP A 3 26.16 -0.24 13.27
N VAL A 4 25.85 -0.90 14.40
CA VAL A 4 25.02 -2.10 14.43
C VAL A 4 23.57 -1.64 14.34
N TYR A 5 22.99 -1.75 13.15
CA TYR A 5 21.56 -1.52 12.95
C TYR A 5 20.77 -2.67 13.57
N ILE A 6 20.35 -2.49 14.83
CA ILE A 6 19.43 -3.40 15.51
C ILE A 6 18.01 -2.97 15.13
N MET A 7 17.28 -3.85 14.44
CA MET A 7 15.87 -3.62 14.15
C MET A 7 15.09 -3.52 15.46
N GLN A 8 14.34 -2.43 15.63
CA GLN A 8 13.43 -2.27 16.76
C GLN A 8 12.36 -3.38 16.71
N PRO A 9 11.98 -3.95 17.86
CA PRO A 9 10.82 -4.83 17.91
C PRO A 9 9.59 -4.02 17.51
N PHE A 10 8.82 -4.54 16.54
CA PHE A 10 7.59 -3.91 16.08
C PHE A 10 6.47 -4.94 15.96
N ASP A 11 5.23 -4.52 16.22
CA ASP A 11 4.06 -5.36 16.02
C ASP A 11 3.65 -5.38 14.55
N LYS A 12 3.87 -6.52 13.90
CA LYS A 12 3.54 -6.75 12.49
C LYS A 12 2.04 -6.64 12.21
N ARG A 13 1.19 -7.01 13.16
CA ARG A 13 -0.28 -6.98 13.00
C ARG A 13 -0.80 -5.56 13.13
N GLU A 14 -0.25 -4.79 14.06
CA GLU A 14 -0.58 -3.38 14.18
C GLU A 14 -0.13 -2.62 12.93
N PHE A 15 1.10 -2.84 12.49
CA PHE A 15 1.64 -2.27 11.24
C PHE A 15 0.76 -2.61 10.02
N ALA A 16 0.37 -3.88 9.87
CA ALA A 16 -0.49 -4.28 8.75
C ALA A 16 -1.85 -3.58 8.75
N LYS A 17 -2.42 -3.26 9.93
CA LYS A 17 -3.69 -2.56 10.03
C LYS A 17 -3.57 -1.07 9.71
N THR A 18 -2.47 -0.44 10.10
CA THR A 18 -2.28 0.99 9.90
C THR A 18 -1.80 1.29 8.48
N GLU A 19 -0.81 0.54 8.00
CA GLU A 19 -0.08 0.86 6.77
C GLU A 19 -0.58 0.13 5.53
N ILE A 20 -1.27 -1.00 5.65
CA ILE A 20 -1.74 -1.72 4.47
C ILE A 20 -3.17 -1.29 4.13
N LEU A 21 -3.33 -0.67 2.97
CA LEU A 21 -4.62 -0.40 2.36
C LEU A 21 -5.11 -1.64 1.59
N LEU A 22 -6.32 -2.07 1.93
CA LEU A 22 -7.03 -3.11 1.19
C LEU A 22 -7.53 -2.57 -0.16
N THR A 23 -7.67 -3.45 -1.15
CA THR A 23 -8.17 -3.09 -2.48
C THR A 23 -9.52 -2.37 -2.45
N SER A 24 -10.43 -2.74 -1.52
CA SER A 24 -11.70 -2.04 -1.33
C SER A 24 -11.50 -0.57 -0.94
N LYS A 25 -10.56 -0.31 -0.02
CA LYS A 25 -10.28 1.05 0.42
C LYS A 25 -9.62 1.88 -0.67
N VAL A 26 -8.75 1.27 -1.46
CA VAL A 26 -8.13 1.95 -2.60
C VAL A 26 -9.15 2.25 -3.71
N THR A 27 -10.09 1.33 -3.99
CA THR A 27 -11.19 1.64 -4.93
C THR A 27 -12.08 2.78 -4.46
N GLU A 28 -12.32 2.90 -3.15
CA GLU A 28 -13.04 4.04 -2.57
C GLU A 28 -12.26 5.35 -2.74
N ILE A 29 -10.97 5.36 -2.40
CA ILE A 29 -10.12 6.56 -2.48
C ILE A 29 -10.00 7.04 -3.93
N LEU A 30 -9.79 6.12 -4.87
CA LEU A 30 -9.65 6.43 -6.29
C LEU A 30 -11.00 6.74 -6.97
N GLY A 31 -12.13 6.45 -6.33
CA GLY A 31 -13.45 6.59 -6.95
C GLY A 31 -13.65 5.70 -8.18
N ILE A 32 -12.96 4.55 -8.26
CA ILE A 32 -13.04 3.62 -9.40
C ILE A 32 -13.69 2.29 -9.01
N SER A 33 -14.32 1.64 -9.99
CA SER A 33 -14.82 0.27 -9.79
C SER A 33 -13.69 -0.74 -9.66
N ARG A 34 -13.96 -1.88 -8.99
CA ARG A 34 -13.04 -3.03 -8.95
C ARG A 34 -12.67 -3.55 -10.35
N ALA A 35 -13.59 -3.50 -11.30
CA ALA A 35 -13.31 -3.91 -12.68
C ALA A 35 -12.25 -3.01 -13.33
N ARG A 36 -12.35 -1.68 -13.11
CA ARG A 36 -11.36 -0.72 -13.57
C ARG A 36 -10.01 -0.92 -12.87
N MET A 37 -10.02 -1.15 -11.55
CA MET A 37 -8.81 -1.51 -10.80
C MET A 37 -8.09 -2.72 -11.41
N ASN A 38 -8.83 -3.79 -11.72
CA ASN A 38 -8.26 -4.99 -12.35
C ASN A 38 -7.70 -4.72 -13.75
N ALA A 39 -8.32 -3.81 -14.51
CA ALA A 39 -7.78 -3.39 -15.80
C ALA A 39 -6.45 -2.65 -15.61
N LEU A 40 -6.35 -1.74 -14.64
CA LEU A 40 -5.13 -0.98 -14.31
C LEU A 40 -3.99 -1.89 -13.82
N LEU A 41 -4.32 -2.93 -13.05
CA LEU A 41 -3.37 -3.97 -12.65
C LEU A 41 -2.84 -4.74 -13.86
N LYS A 42 -3.71 -5.10 -14.81
CA LYS A 42 -3.32 -5.82 -16.04
C LYS A 42 -2.48 -4.95 -16.99
N THR A 43 -2.73 -3.65 -17.03
CA THR A 43 -1.96 -2.72 -17.87
C THR A 43 -0.63 -2.30 -17.22
N GLY A 44 -0.36 -2.70 -15.98
CA GLY A 44 0.85 -2.30 -15.25
C GLY A 44 0.85 -0.84 -14.79
N GLN A 45 -0.29 -0.15 -14.89
CA GLN A 45 -0.44 1.19 -14.31
C GLN A 45 -0.53 1.14 -12.78
N ILE A 46 -0.96 -0.01 -12.24
CA ILE A 46 -0.87 -0.33 -10.82
C ILE A 46 -0.08 -1.62 -10.70
N ASN A 47 1.00 -1.60 -9.92
CA ASN A 47 1.95 -2.73 -9.85
C ASN A 47 1.67 -3.72 -8.71
N THR A 48 0.68 -3.48 -7.85
CA THR A 48 0.41 -4.32 -6.68
C THR A 48 -1.05 -4.25 -6.24
N SER A 49 -1.55 -5.35 -5.66
CA SER A 49 -2.86 -5.43 -5.00
C SER A 49 -2.79 -5.12 -3.50
N ILE A 50 -1.57 -5.01 -2.95
CA ILE A 50 -1.26 -4.63 -1.58
C ILE A 50 -0.66 -3.24 -1.61
N PHE A 51 -1.32 -2.30 -0.94
CA PHE A 51 -1.02 -0.89 -1.06
C PHE A 51 -0.49 -0.36 0.27
N LEU A 52 0.74 0.16 0.29
CA LEU A 52 1.25 0.86 1.48
C LEU A 52 0.68 2.28 1.51
N ARG A 53 0.09 2.66 2.64
CA ARG A 53 -0.59 3.94 2.85
C ARG A 53 0.34 5.11 2.55
N GLU A 54 1.54 5.13 3.14
CA GLU A 54 2.49 6.23 2.92
C GLU A 54 2.96 6.33 1.47
N GLY A 55 3.25 5.20 0.81
CA GLY A 55 3.70 5.19 -0.57
C GLY A 55 2.62 5.73 -1.51
N TRP A 56 1.37 5.30 -1.31
CA TRP A 56 0.25 5.68 -2.16
C TRP A 56 -0.23 7.11 -1.95
N LEU A 57 -0.17 7.63 -0.72
CA LEU A 57 -0.50 9.03 -0.46
C LEU A 57 0.52 9.98 -1.12
N LYS A 58 1.80 9.62 -1.12
CA LYS A 58 2.86 10.41 -1.76
C LYS A 58 2.73 10.46 -3.28
N ASP A 59 2.29 9.37 -3.91
CA ASP A 59 2.07 9.32 -5.36
C ASP A 59 0.84 10.15 -5.81
N MET A 60 0.04 10.65 -4.86
CA MET A 60 -1.19 11.42 -5.11
C MET A 60 -1.09 12.93 -4.80
N GLU A 61 -0.02 13.38 -4.14
CA GLU A 61 0.34 14.80 -3.99
C GLU A 61 1.08 15.32 -5.22
#